data_AF-A0A612CDR8-F1
#
_entry.id   AF-A0A612CDR8-F1
#
_cell.length_a   1.000
_cell.length_b   1.000
_cell.length_c   1.000
_cell.angle_alpha   90.00
_cell.angle_beta   90.00
_cell.angle_gamma   90.00
#
_symmetry.space_group_name_H-M   'P 1'
#
loop_
_entity.id
_entity.type
_entity.pdbx_description
1 polymer ?
#
loop_
_entity_poly.entity_id
_entity_poly.type
_entity_poly.pdbx_seq_one_letter_code
_entity_poly.pdbx_strand_id
1 'polypeptide(L)'
;MSYANYPLVKLQGRNYLLSIYPAWHTRLFPESKLHNESAGIIADISHTNSIEKVYLTKMHGVASLKPGDNLLIYRTSDGQGPARFRSVATSVCVVQEIKDIHDFSTYEEFKNYCGPYSVFDEDELQLLYMKKNYPIIIRFTYNFPLEKRVIRDEIMNITGYTNSDYWGFLPLTDSAFKQIVLQGGVDESFIID
;
A
#
# COMPACT_ATOMS: atom_id res chain seq x y z
N MET A 1 -9.87 -12.36 3.85
CA MET A 1 -10.59 -12.24 5.14
C MET A 1 -12.08 -12.22 4.87
N SER A 2 -12.94 -12.76 5.75
CA SER A 2 -14.37 -12.42 5.68
C SER A 2 -14.54 -10.94 6.08
N TYR A 3 -15.38 -10.18 5.38
CA TYR A 3 -15.70 -8.77 5.72
C TYR A 3 -16.15 -8.57 7.17
N ALA A 4 -16.54 -9.63 7.88
CA ALA A 4 -16.95 -9.59 9.29
C ALA A 4 -15.90 -9.01 10.26
N ASN A 5 -14.60 -9.04 9.90
CA ASN A 5 -13.54 -8.49 10.74
C ASN A 5 -13.01 -7.15 10.25
N TYR A 6 -13.58 -6.56 9.19
CA TYR A 6 -13.22 -5.21 8.77
C TYR A 6 -13.71 -4.20 9.82
N PRO A 7 -12.93 -3.16 10.18
CA PRO A 7 -11.61 -2.78 9.67
C PRO A 7 -10.42 -3.36 10.48
N LEU A 8 -10.63 -4.33 11.36
CA LEU A 8 -9.62 -4.86 12.28
C LEU A 8 -8.45 -5.52 11.56
N VAL A 9 -7.26 -5.43 12.16
CA VAL A 9 -6.04 -6.10 11.72
C VAL A 9 -5.50 -7.04 12.78
N LYS A 10 -5.05 -8.23 12.36
CA LYS A 10 -4.53 -9.25 13.27
C LYS A 10 -3.02 -9.30 13.26
N LEU A 11 -2.39 -9.23 14.42
CA LEU A 11 -0.95 -9.43 14.58
C LEU A 11 -0.63 -10.93 14.57
N GLN A 12 0.21 -11.35 13.63
CA GLN A 12 0.56 -12.76 13.42
C GLN A 12 1.97 -12.94 12.85
N GLY A 13 2.86 -11.98 13.13
CA GLY A 13 4.23 -11.95 12.63
C GLY A 13 4.36 -11.73 11.13
N ARG A 14 3.28 -11.33 10.44
CA ARG A 14 3.24 -11.11 8.99
C ARG A 14 2.81 -9.69 8.64
N ASN A 15 3.63 -8.74 9.05
CA ASN A 15 3.46 -7.32 8.76
C ASN A 15 4.57 -6.85 7.84
N TYR A 16 4.23 -6.00 6.88
CA TYR A 16 5.17 -5.51 5.90
C TYR A 16 4.96 -4.02 5.61
N LEU A 17 6.04 -3.27 5.51
CA LEU A 17 6.04 -1.95 4.91
C LEU A 17 6.05 -2.10 3.39
N LEU A 18 5.15 -1.41 2.70
CA LEU A 18 5.07 -1.39 1.23
C LEU A 18 5.24 0.04 0.71
N SER A 19 6.31 0.28 -0.04
CA SER A 19 6.57 1.59 -0.66
C SER A 19 5.66 1.86 -1.85
N ILE A 20 5.16 3.10 -1.93
CA ILE A 20 4.44 3.62 -3.09
C ILE A 20 4.96 5.02 -3.40
N TYR A 21 5.24 5.29 -4.67
CA TYR A 21 5.65 6.61 -5.10
C TYR A 21 4.51 7.63 -4.94
N PRO A 22 4.82 8.90 -4.60
CA PRO A 22 3.82 9.96 -4.42
C PRO A 22 2.73 10.02 -5.49
N ALA A 23 3.11 10.00 -6.77
CA ALA A 23 2.17 10.12 -7.89
C ALA A 23 1.10 9.00 -7.92
N TRP A 24 1.45 7.80 -7.45
CA TRP A 24 0.53 6.66 -7.37
C TRP A 24 -0.18 6.61 -6.02
N HIS A 25 0.48 7.02 -4.94
CA HIS A 25 -0.07 7.00 -3.59
C HIS A 25 -1.33 7.87 -3.49
N THR A 26 -1.26 9.12 -3.95
CA THR A 26 -2.43 10.04 -3.93
C THR A 26 -3.60 9.48 -4.73
N ARG A 27 -3.34 8.81 -5.87
CA ARG A 27 -4.38 8.19 -6.70
C ARG A 27 -4.98 6.98 -5.98
N LEU A 28 -4.17 6.12 -5.35
CA LEU A 28 -4.66 4.89 -4.70
C LEU A 28 -5.40 5.20 -3.40
N PHE A 29 -4.93 6.20 -2.67
CA PHE A 29 -5.40 6.57 -1.34
C PHE A 29 -5.71 8.06 -1.27
N PRO A 30 -6.76 8.54 -1.97
CA PRO A 30 -7.15 9.94 -1.93
C PRO A 30 -7.44 10.42 -0.50
N GLU A 31 -8.01 9.56 0.34
CA GLU A 31 -8.27 9.81 1.77
C GLU A 31 -6.98 9.95 2.61
N SER A 32 -5.86 9.39 2.14
CA SER A 32 -4.57 9.47 2.82
C SER A 32 -3.59 10.45 2.16
N LYS A 33 -4.13 11.39 1.39
CA LYS A 33 -3.35 12.42 0.71
C LYS A 33 -2.66 13.38 1.70
N LEU A 34 -1.50 13.91 1.32
CA LEU A 34 -0.80 14.94 2.09
C LEU A 34 -1.28 16.34 1.69
N HIS A 35 -1.28 17.30 2.63
CA HIS A 35 -1.73 18.68 2.40
C HIS A 35 -0.94 19.42 1.31
N ASN A 36 0.29 19.00 1.03
CA ASN A 36 1.16 19.61 0.03
C ASN A 36 1.06 18.97 -1.37
N GLU A 37 0.12 18.05 -1.58
CA GLU A 37 -0.09 17.41 -2.87
C GLU A 37 -1.22 18.10 -3.65
N SER A 38 -0.98 18.42 -4.92
CA SER A 38 -2.02 18.98 -5.79
C SER A 38 -3.11 17.93 -6.03
N ALA A 39 -4.38 18.34 -5.93
CA ALA A 39 -5.52 17.51 -6.34
C ALA A 39 -5.65 17.60 -7.87
N GLY A 40 -4.56 17.30 -8.59
CA GLY A 40 -4.62 17.20 -10.03
C GLY A 40 -5.80 16.31 -10.37
N ILE A 41 -6.63 16.77 -11.33
CA ILE A 41 -7.97 16.27 -11.69
C ILE A 41 -8.11 14.83 -11.18
N ILE A 42 -8.64 14.68 -9.97
CA ILE A 42 -9.13 13.38 -9.53
C ILE A 42 -10.35 13.24 -10.43
N ALA A 43 -10.12 12.69 -11.62
CA ALA A 43 -11.19 12.31 -12.50
C ALA A 43 -12.15 11.51 -11.63
N ASP A 44 -13.45 11.69 -11.83
CA ASP A 44 -14.49 11.04 -11.08
C ASP A 44 -14.52 9.54 -11.46
N ILE A 45 -13.40 8.85 -11.25
CA ILE A 45 -13.23 7.42 -11.47
C ILE A 45 -13.83 6.79 -10.22
N SER A 46 -15.07 6.33 -10.33
CA SER A 46 -15.85 5.71 -9.25
C SER A 46 -15.09 4.67 -8.38
N HIS A 47 -13.96 4.15 -8.86
CA HIS A 47 -13.09 3.18 -8.20
C HIS A 47 -12.23 3.74 -7.06
N THR A 48 -11.96 5.05 -6.98
CA THR A 48 -11.15 5.65 -5.89
C THR A 48 -11.81 5.50 -4.51
N ASN A 49 -13.13 5.39 -4.46
CA ASN A 49 -13.92 5.24 -3.23
C ASN A 49 -14.06 3.78 -2.76
N SER A 50 -13.57 2.81 -3.52
CA SER A 50 -13.57 1.42 -3.07
C SER A 50 -12.53 1.21 -1.97
N ILE A 51 -12.89 0.46 -0.93
CA ILE A 51 -11.93 -0.04 0.05
C ILE A 51 -11.03 -1.12 -0.55
N GLU A 52 -11.43 -1.75 -1.66
CA GLU A 52 -10.55 -2.67 -2.39
C GLU A 52 -9.64 -1.90 -3.33
N LYS A 53 -8.35 -2.26 -3.29
CA LYS A 53 -7.30 -1.64 -4.07
C LYS A 53 -6.48 -2.71 -4.80
N VAL A 54 -6.03 -2.38 -6.00
CA VAL A 54 -5.10 -3.19 -6.79
C VAL A 54 -3.84 -2.39 -7.07
N TYR A 55 -2.68 -2.99 -6.77
CA TYR A 55 -1.36 -2.40 -6.99
C TYR A 55 -0.46 -3.36 -7.75
N LEU A 56 0.17 -2.87 -8.82
CA LEU A 56 1.13 -3.62 -9.62
C LEU A 56 2.55 -3.21 -9.27
N THR A 57 3.44 -4.19 -9.14
CA THR A 57 4.82 -3.94 -8.76
C THR A 57 5.79 -4.99 -9.28
N LYS A 58 7.08 -4.63 -9.25
CA LYS A 58 8.23 -5.52 -9.48
C LYS A 58 9.19 -5.51 -8.28
N MET A 59 8.74 -5.00 -7.13
CA MET A 59 9.55 -4.89 -5.93
C MET A 59 9.98 -6.27 -5.45
N HIS A 60 11.23 -6.37 -5.00
CA HIS A 60 11.77 -7.62 -4.50
C HIS A 60 11.04 -8.05 -3.22
N GLY A 61 10.72 -9.34 -3.08
CA GLY A 61 10.11 -9.93 -1.88
C GLY A 61 8.57 -9.89 -1.83
N VAL A 62 7.91 -9.01 -2.58
CA VAL A 62 6.43 -8.87 -2.53
C VAL A 62 5.68 -10.13 -2.99
N ALA A 63 6.29 -10.97 -3.82
CA ALA A 63 5.71 -12.26 -4.23
C ALA A 63 5.56 -13.26 -3.06
N SER A 64 6.19 -13.00 -1.91
CA SER A 64 6.05 -13.84 -0.70
C SER A 64 4.83 -13.51 0.16
N LEU A 65 4.09 -12.45 -0.19
CA LEU A 65 2.87 -12.04 0.49
C LEU A 65 1.80 -13.12 0.37
N LYS A 66 0.94 -13.21 1.38
CA LYS A 66 -0.19 -14.13 1.45
C LYS A 66 -1.46 -13.39 1.88
N PRO A 67 -2.65 -13.92 1.54
CA PRO A 67 -3.90 -13.40 2.07
C PRO A 67 -3.86 -13.31 3.61
N GLY A 68 -4.24 -12.15 4.15
CA GLY A 68 -4.19 -11.86 5.58
C GLY A 68 -2.89 -11.20 6.07
N ASP A 69 -1.88 -11.02 5.21
CA ASP A 69 -0.68 -10.24 5.56
C ASP A 69 -1.04 -8.75 5.70
N ASN A 70 -0.53 -8.11 6.76
CA ASN A 70 -0.74 -6.70 7.02
C ASN A 70 0.26 -5.85 6.22
N LEU A 71 -0.22 -4.77 5.62
CA LEU A 71 0.58 -3.81 4.88
C LEU A 71 0.51 -2.44 5.56
N LEU A 72 1.67 -1.91 5.95
CA LEU A 72 1.85 -0.51 6.28
C LEU A 72 2.23 0.25 5.00
N ILE A 73 1.29 1.03 4.49
CA ILE A 73 1.51 1.80 3.25
C ILE A 73 2.44 2.97 3.52
N TYR A 74 3.59 2.96 2.85
CA TYR A 74 4.64 3.94 3.00
C TYR A 74 4.81 4.74 1.71
N ARG A 75 4.49 6.03 1.77
CA ARG A 75 4.71 6.94 0.66
C ARG A 75 6.17 7.38 0.65
N THR A 76 6.86 7.22 -0.48
CA THR A 76 8.26 7.64 -0.60
C THR A 76 8.40 9.16 -0.67
N SER A 77 9.64 9.66 -0.60
CA SER A 77 9.95 11.08 -0.77
C SER A 77 9.44 11.61 -2.12
N ASP A 78 9.06 12.87 -2.14
CA ASP A 78 8.75 13.65 -3.34
C ASP A 78 9.99 14.31 -3.96
N GLY A 79 11.18 14.04 -3.40
CA GLY A 79 12.45 14.57 -3.90
C GLY A 79 12.76 16.01 -3.47
N GLN A 80 11.88 16.68 -2.74
CA GLN A 80 12.09 18.08 -2.31
C GLN A 80 12.96 18.21 -1.03
N GLY A 81 13.51 17.09 -0.54
CA GLY A 81 14.35 17.06 0.64
C GLY A 81 14.66 15.64 1.09
N PRO A 82 15.36 15.48 2.24
CA PRO A 82 15.79 14.18 2.71
C PRO A 82 14.62 13.22 2.94
N ALA A 83 14.69 12.02 2.37
CA ALA A 83 13.65 11.00 2.52
C ALA A 83 13.37 10.63 3.99
N ARG A 84 14.37 10.78 4.87
CA ARG A 84 14.27 10.64 6.32
C ARG A 84 13.09 11.42 6.93
N PHE A 85 12.79 12.60 6.39
CA PHE A 85 11.75 13.49 6.92
C PHE A 85 10.57 13.70 5.96
N ARG A 86 10.66 13.17 4.74
CA ARG A 86 9.64 13.37 3.69
C ARG A 86 8.90 12.11 3.27
N SER A 87 9.49 10.93 3.51
CA SER A 87 8.76 9.68 3.36
C SER A 87 7.98 9.38 4.64
N VAL A 88 6.77 8.84 4.49
CA VAL A 88 5.82 8.68 5.61
C VAL A 88 5.03 7.38 5.50
N ALA A 89 4.72 6.75 6.63
CA ALA A 89 3.63 5.79 6.72
C ALA A 89 2.28 6.53 6.74
N THR A 90 1.29 5.98 6.05
CA THR A 90 0.04 6.69 5.74
C THR A 90 -1.21 5.91 6.10
N SER A 91 -1.22 4.61 5.91
CA SER A 91 -2.41 3.78 6.13
C SER A 91 -2.04 2.32 6.36
N VAL A 92 -3.01 1.57 6.87
CA VAL A 92 -2.92 0.12 7.03
C VAL A 92 -3.89 -0.56 6.06
N CYS A 93 -3.40 -1.60 5.42
CA CYS A 93 -4.16 -2.44 4.50
C CYS A 93 -3.94 -3.92 4.83
N VAL A 94 -4.82 -4.79 4.34
CA VAL A 94 -4.66 -6.25 4.44
C VAL A 94 -4.72 -6.88 3.07
N VAL A 95 -3.75 -7.74 2.77
CA VAL A 95 -3.70 -8.51 1.53
C VAL A 95 -4.92 -9.44 1.42
N GLN A 96 -5.62 -9.37 0.30
CA GLN A 96 -6.68 -10.30 -0.06
C GLN A 96 -6.17 -11.37 -1.04
N GLU A 97 -5.37 -10.98 -2.03
CA GLU A 97 -4.88 -11.89 -3.07
C GLU A 97 -3.58 -11.37 -3.69
N ILE A 98 -2.72 -12.30 -4.11
CA ILE A 98 -1.54 -12.03 -4.94
C ILE A 98 -1.70 -12.81 -6.24
N LYS A 99 -1.48 -12.16 -7.38
CA LYS A 99 -1.45 -12.78 -8.71
C LYS A 99 -0.17 -12.39 -9.46
N ASP A 100 0.21 -13.22 -10.42
CA ASP A 100 1.15 -12.82 -11.45
C ASP A 100 0.38 -12.32 -12.68
N ILE A 101 0.85 -11.26 -13.34
CA ILE A 101 0.25 -10.74 -14.58
C ILE A 101 0.26 -11.78 -15.71
N HIS A 102 1.12 -12.80 -15.62
CA HIS A 102 1.16 -13.92 -16.55
C HIS A 102 0.05 -14.96 -16.31
N ASP A 103 -0.68 -14.87 -15.19
CA ASP A 103 -1.84 -15.73 -14.92
C ASP A 103 -3.07 -15.35 -15.78
N PHE A 104 -3.06 -14.16 -16.38
CA PHE A 104 -4.12 -13.70 -17.28
C PHE A 104 -3.81 -14.11 -18.71
N SER A 105 -4.76 -14.81 -19.35
CA SER A 105 -4.61 -15.29 -20.72
C SER A 105 -4.87 -14.18 -21.73
N THR A 106 -5.72 -13.21 -21.38
CA THR A 106 -6.12 -12.10 -22.25
C THR A 106 -6.05 -10.76 -21.53
N TYR A 107 -5.93 -9.67 -22.30
CA TYR A 107 -6.03 -8.32 -21.76
C TYR A 107 -7.39 -8.09 -21.08
N GLU A 108 -8.45 -8.65 -21.64
CA GLU A 108 -9.81 -8.51 -21.09
C GLU A 108 -9.93 -9.14 -19.70
N GLU A 109 -9.33 -10.31 -19.46
CA GLU A 109 -9.27 -10.91 -18.11
C GLU A 109 -8.49 -10.03 -17.13
N PHE A 110 -7.33 -9.51 -17.55
CA PHE A 110 -6.50 -8.62 -16.75
C PHE A 110 -7.25 -7.32 -16.38
N LYS A 111 -7.89 -6.70 -17.37
CA LYS A 111 -8.68 -5.48 -17.22
C LYS A 111 -9.86 -5.69 -16.30
N ASN A 112 -10.61 -6.77 -16.48
CA ASN A 112 -11.77 -7.07 -15.62
C ASN A 112 -11.37 -7.31 -14.17
N TYR A 113 -10.17 -7.83 -13.92
CA TYR A 113 -9.62 -7.99 -12.58
C TYR A 113 -9.10 -6.67 -11.98
N CYS A 114 -8.31 -5.90 -12.73
CA CYS A 114 -7.63 -4.70 -12.20
C CYS A 114 -8.51 -3.45 -12.25
N GLY A 115 -9.21 -3.22 -13.36
CA GLY A 115 -9.94 -1.98 -13.66
C GLY A 115 -10.84 -1.48 -12.53
N PRO A 116 -11.70 -2.34 -11.93
CA PRO A 116 -12.64 -1.90 -10.90
C PRO A 116 -12.01 -1.35 -9.61
N TYR A 117 -10.73 -1.64 -9.35
CA TYR A 117 -10.07 -1.38 -8.07
C TYR A 117 -8.67 -0.79 -8.21
N SER A 118 -8.22 -0.55 -9.44
CA SER A 118 -6.95 0.09 -9.72
C SER A 118 -7.17 1.56 -10.01
N VAL A 119 -6.10 2.32 -9.92
CA VAL A 119 -6.11 3.75 -10.26
C VAL A 119 -5.84 4.02 -11.72
N PHE A 120 -5.46 2.99 -12.47
CA PHE A 120 -5.00 3.12 -13.83
C PHE A 120 -6.19 3.32 -14.77
N ASP A 121 -6.04 4.21 -15.74
CA ASP A 121 -6.98 4.29 -16.85
C ASP A 121 -6.78 3.13 -17.83
N GLU A 122 -7.66 3.05 -18.84
CA GLU A 122 -7.64 1.98 -19.84
C GLU A 122 -6.30 1.91 -20.60
N ASP A 123 -5.77 3.06 -21.01
CA ASP A 123 -4.53 3.14 -21.78
C ASP A 123 -3.32 2.71 -20.92
N GLU A 124 -3.30 3.12 -19.64
CA GLU A 124 -2.32 2.70 -18.64
C GLU A 124 -2.40 1.18 -18.39
N LEU A 125 -3.60 0.61 -18.22
CA LEU A 125 -3.81 -0.83 -18.06
C LEU A 125 -3.33 -1.62 -19.28
N GLN A 126 -3.66 -1.16 -20.48
CA GLN A 126 -3.20 -1.79 -21.71
C GLN A 126 -1.67 -1.78 -21.80
N LEU A 127 -1.05 -0.65 -21.48
CA LEU A 127 0.40 -0.51 -21.49
C LEU A 127 1.07 -1.43 -20.46
N LEU A 128 0.51 -1.53 -19.25
CA LEU A 128 1.00 -2.43 -18.19
C LEU A 128 0.92 -3.90 -18.63
N TYR A 129 -0.20 -4.31 -19.21
CA TYR A 129 -0.40 -5.67 -19.69
C TYR A 129 0.48 -6.02 -20.89
N MET A 130 0.69 -5.09 -21.82
CA MET A 130 1.58 -5.29 -22.96
C MET A 130 3.04 -5.41 -22.53
N LYS A 131 3.49 -4.58 -21.57
CA LYS A 131 4.89 -4.57 -21.12
C LYS A 131 5.22 -5.66 -20.11
N LYS A 132 4.26 -6.07 -19.28
CA LYS A 132 4.41 -7.06 -18.18
C LYS A 132 5.63 -6.80 -17.27
N ASN A 133 6.07 -5.55 -17.19
CA ASN A 133 7.27 -5.16 -16.45
C ASN A 133 7.03 -4.95 -14.95
N TYR A 134 5.76 -5.03 -14.51
CA TYR A 134 5.33 -5.06 -13.11
C TYR A 134 4.49 -6.33 -12.87
N PRO A 135 5.14 -7.50 -12.76
CA PRO A 135 4.45 -8.77 -12.86
C PRO A 135 3.61 -9.12 -11.63
N ILE A 136 3.94 -8.60 -10.45
CA ILE A 136 3.22 -8.95 -9.23
C ILE A 136 2.06 -7.99 -9.02
N ILE A 137 0.85 -8.54 -8.90
CA ILE A 137 -0.38 -7.81 -8.63
C ILE A 137 -0.83 -8.14 -7.20
N ILE A 138 -0.94 -7.10 -6.38
CA ILE A 138 -1.41 -7.19 -4.99
C ILE A 138 -2.82 -6.61 -4.94
N ARG A 139 -3.79 -7.42 -4.54
CA ARG A 139 -5.13 -6.96 -4.18
C ARG A 139 -5.25 -6.93 -2.68
N PHE A 140 -5.67 -5.80 -2.13
CA PHE A 140 -5.76 -5.59 -0.69
C PHE A 140 -6.96 -4.71 -0.33
N THR A 141 -7.39 -4.83 0.92
CA THR A 141 -8.40 -3.94 1.51
C THR A 141 -7.70 -2.81 2.24
N TYR A 142 -8.16 -1.58 2.03
CA TYR A 142 -7.80 -0.40 2.79
C TYR A 142 -8.57 -0.41 4.11
N ASN A 143 -7.89 -0.74 5.20
CA ASN A 143 -8.52 -0.93 6.51
C ASN A 143 -8.75 0.41 7.22
N PHE A 144 -7.70 1.22 7.35
CA PHE A 144 -7.80 2.54 7.98
C PHE A 144 -6.60 3.45 7.67
N PRO A 145 -6.78 4.78 7.65
CA PRO A 145 -5.68 5.74 7.61
C PRO A 145 -4.95 5.81 8.96
N LEU A 146 -3.72 6.31 8.93
CA LEU A 146 -3.10 6.91 10.12
C LEU A 146 -3.50 8.39 10.18
N GLU A 147 -4.06 8.82 11.32
CA GLU A 147 -4.44 10.22 11.58
C GLU A 147 -3.23 11.15 11.55
N LYS A 148 -2.12 10.68 12.13
CA LYS A 148 -0.81 11.32 12.07
C LYS A 148 0.12 10.53 11.14
N ARG A 149 0.76 11.23 10.21
CA ARG A 149 1.81 10.64 9.37
C ARG A 149 3.05 10.37 10.20
N VAL A 150 3.49 9.11 10.19
CA VAL A 150 4.72 8.69 10.87
C VAL A 150 5.87 8.81 9.88
N ILE A 151 6.85 9.67 10.16
CA ILE A 151 7.95 9.93 9.23
C ILE A 151 8.96 8.78 9.26
N ARG A 152 9.73 8.62 8.17
CA ARG A 152 10.76 7.57 8.07
C ARG A 152 11.73 7.57 9.25
N ASP A 153 12.12 8.73 9.76
CA ASP A 153 12.98 8.84 10.94
C ASP A 153 12.41 8.13 12.17
N GLU A 154 11.12 8.34 12.45
CA GLU A 154 10.41 7.68 13.56
C GLU A 154 10.35 6.16 13.32
N ILE A 155 10.04 5.73 12.09
CA ILE A 155 10.03 4.30 11.72
C ILE A 155 11.41 3.67 11.92
N MET A 156 12.49 4.35 11.51
CA MET A 156 13.86 3.88 11.71
C MET A 156 14.19 3.70 13.20
N ASN A 157 13.79 4.65 14.04
CA ASN A 157 14.02 4.58 15.48
C ASN A 157 13.26 3.41 16.14
N ILE A 158 12.05 3.10 15.65
CA ILE A 158 11.23 1.97 16.14
C ILE A 158 11.80 0.62 15.69
N THR A 159 12.22 0.53 14.43
CA THR A 159 12.54 -0.76 13.78
C THR A 159 14.03 -1.10 13.82
N GLY A 160 14.90 -0.11 14.04
CA GLY A 160 16.34 -0.24 13.83
C GLY A 160 16.76 -0.21 12.36
N TYR A 161 15.82 -0.05 11.41
CA TYR A 161 16.17 0.08 10.00
C TYR A 161 16.97 1.34 9.72
N THR A 162 17.82 1.24 8.71
CA THR A 162 18.81 2.23 8.32
C THR A 162 18.57 2.67 6.87
N ASN A 163 19.42 3.56 6.36
CA ASN A 163 19.36 3.98 4.96
C ASN A 163 19.80 2.90 3.98
N SER A 164 20.58 1.89 4.41
CA SER A 164 21.04 0.79 3.56
C SER A 164 20.00 -0.30 3.34
N ASP A 165 18.92 -0.31 4.12
CA ASP A 165 17.84 -1.28 3.95
C ASP A 165 17.02 -1.01 2.69
N TYR A 166 16.37 -2.04 2.16
CA TYR A 166 15.52 -1.92 0.97
C TYR A 166 14.12 -1.41 1.33
N TRP A 167 13.95 -0.09 1.37
CA TRP A 167 12.68 0.54 1.74
C TRP A 167 11.51 0.26 0.79
N GLY A 168 11.75 -0.39 -0.36
CA GLY A 168 10.68 -0.82 -1.26
C GLY A 168 9.68 -1.76 -0.57
N PHE A 169 10.20 -2.75 0.15
CA PHE A 169 9.40 -3.73 0.86
C PHE A 169 10.21 -4.28 2.05
N LEU A 170 9.70 -4.09 3.27
CA LEU A 170 10.39 -4.50 4.51
C LEU A 170 9.45 -5.30 5.41
N PRO A 171 9.90 -6.39 6.04
CA PRO A 171 9.15 -7.01 7.11
C PRO A 171 9.10 -6.10 8.35
N LEU A 172 8.07 -6.25 9.17
CA LEU A 172 7.94 -5.56 10.46
C LEU A 172 7.55 -6.60 11.52
N THR A 173 8.18 -6.52 12.69
CA THR A 173 7.73 -7.28 13.85
C THR A 173 6.35 -6.79 14.28
N ASP A 174 5.57 -7.64 14.96
CA ASP A 174 4.27 -7.24 15.52
C ASP A 174 4.41 -6.01 16.44
N SER A 175 5.46 -5.98 17.27
CA SER A 175 5.74 -4.85 18.15
C SER A 175 6.01 -3.56 17.39
N ALA A 176 6.85 -3.60 16.34
CA ALA A 176 7.18 -2.44 15.55
C ALA A 176 5.97 -1.93 14.74
N PHE A 177 5.23 -2.84 14.12
CA PHE A 177 4.01 -2.51 13.40
C PHE A 177 2.98 -1.85 14.32
N LYS A 178 2.68 -2.46 15.47
CA LYS A 178 1.76 -1.91 16.47
C LYS A 178 2.21 -0.53 16.95
N GLN A 179 3.49 -0.37 17.28
CA GLN A 179 4.03 0.92 17.74
C GLN A 179 3.90 2.02 16.67
N ILE A 180 4.19 1.71 15.40
CA ILE A 180 4.02 2.68 14.30
C ILE A 180 2.55 3.07 14.13
N VAL A 181 1.63 2.10 14.17
CA VAL A 181 0.19 2.34 14.02
C VAL A 181 -0.35 3.22 15.15
N LEU A 182 0.02 2.92 16.40
CA LEU A 182 -0.36 3.74 17.56
C LEU A 182 0.23 5.15 17.51
N GLN A 183 1.50 5.30 17.09
CA GLN A 183 2.11 6.62 16.88
C GLN A 183 1.45 7.40 15.73
N GLY A 184 0.83 6.67 14.80
CA GLY A 184 -0.01 7.21 13.75
C GLY A 184 -1.40 7.66 14.22
N GLY A 185 -1.70 7.58 15.52
CA GLY A 185 -2.97 8.06 16.11
C GLY A 185 -4.14 7.09 15.98
N VAL A 186 -3.89 5.83 15.64
CA VAL A 186 -4.95 4.82 15.54
C VAL A 186 -5.28 4.25 16.93
N ASP A 187 -6.57 4.06 17.20
CA ASP A 187 -7.06 3.40 18.41
C ASP A 187 -6.63 1.92 18.45
N GLU A 188 -6.11 1.47 19.59
CA GLU A 188 -5.63 0.10 19.79
C GLU A 188 -6.71 -0.95 19.51
N SER A 189 -8.01 -0.63 19.66
CA SER A 189 -9.13 -1.53 19.38
C SER A 189 -9.21 -2.01 17.92
N PHE A 190 -8.52 -1.34 16.99
CA PHE A 190 -8.41 -1.78 15.60
C PHE A 190 -7.40 -2.92 15.42
N ILE A 191 -6.58 -3.20 16.43
CA ILE A 191 -5.53 -4.20 16.41
C ILE A 191 -5.93 -5.36 17.33
N ILE A 192 -5.94 -6.57 16.79
CA ILE A 192 -6.26 -7.80 17.52
C ILE A 192 -5.07 -8.77 17.52
N ASP A 193 -4.91 -9.51 18.61
CA ASP A 193 -3.88 -10.54 18.77
C ASP A 193 -4.40 -11.95 18.39
#